data_AF-A0A0D0BE75-F1
#
_entry.id   AF-A0A0D0BE75-F1
#
_cell.length_a   1.000
_cell.length_b   1.000
_cell.length_c   1.000
_cell.angle_alpha   90.00
_cell.angle_beta   90.00
_cell.angle_gamma   90.00
#
_symmetry.space_group_name_H-M   'P 1'
#
loop_
_entity.id
_entity.type
_entity.pdbx_description
1 polymer ?
#
loop_
_entity_poly.entity_id
_entity_poly.type
_entity_poly.pdbx_seq_one_letter_code
_entity_poly.pdbx_strand_id
1 'polypeptide(L)'
;MKPKAGLLSLPDEILHDILSLLPWQDILHCTSLCKALRRTYMLSSELQYITELGGQQLLPVSDGHISFSKRLQLLRDKAHAWFKFDIHSFEVIFIPVQFRTETQVSIVNGHACLWKEDIDSGTIFPIPRKPLQQTIERDFSPDSLCSIPKQTQSNFDVLNVHIDPVQNLLAIVYISPGWK
;
A
#
# COMPACT_ATOMS: atom_id res chain seq x y z
N MET A 1 49.85 17.43 -15.58
CA MET A 1 48.99 16.22 -15.60
C MET A 1 47.60 16.66 -15.99
N LYS A 2 47.00 16.13 -17.07
CA LYS A 2 45.60 16.40 -17.40
C LYS A 2 44.71 15.73 -16.33
N PRO A 3 43.72 16.40 -15.74
CA PRO A 3 42.78 15.75 -14.83
C PRO A 3 42.07 14.64 -15.62
N LYS A 4 42.13 13.40 -15.12
CA LYS A 4 41.33 12.31 -15.67
C LYS A 4 39.87 12.69 -15.46
N ALA A 5 39.07 12.68 -16.52
CA ALA A 5 37.62 12.83 -16.41
C ALA A 5 37.10 11.71 -15.50
N GLY A 6 36.69 12.07 -14.29
CA GLY A 6 36.13 11.14 -13.32
C GLY A 6 34.62 11.02 -13.51
N LEU A 7 34.02 9.96 -12.98
CA LEU A 7 32.57 9.77 -13.00
C LEU A 7 31.81 11.02 -12.53
N LEU A 8 32.32 11.69 -11.48
CA LEU A 8 31.70 12.89 -10.90
C LEU A 8 31.84 14.17 -11.74
N SER A 9 32.53 14.11 -12.88
CA SER A 9 32.61 15.22 -13.84
C SER A 9 31.54 15.14 -14.94
N LEU A 10 30.76 14.06 -14.94
CA LEU A 10 29.64 13.90 -15.86
C LEU A 10 28.47 14.83 -15.48
N PRO A 11 27.64 15.23 -16.46
CA PRO A 11 26.37 15.93 -16.19
C PRO A 11 25.43 15.11 -15.30
N ASP A 12 24.57 15.81 -14.56
CA ASP A 12 23.62 15.19 -13.62
C ASP A 12 22.66 14.22 -14.33
N GLU A 13 22.30 14.48 -15.59
CA GLU A 13 21.44 13.63 -16.41
C GLU A 13 22.12 12.28 -16.70
N ILE A 14 23.42 12.30 -17.02
CA ILE A 14 24.17 11.07 -17.29
C ILE A 14 24.40 10.28 -16.00
N LEU A 15 24.64 10.97 -14.88
CA LEU A 15 24.71 10.32 -13.57
C LEU A 15 23.36 9.68 -13.19
N HIS A 16 22.24 10.36 -13.47
CA HIS A 16 20.91 9.82 -13.27
C HIS A 16 20.69 8.54 -14.09
N ASP A 17 21.01 8.56 -15.39
CA ASP A 17 20.85 7.40 -16.28
C ASP A 17 21.72 6.21 -15.84
N ILE A 18 22.94 6.46 -15.37
CA ILE A 18 23.80 5.40 -14.82
C ILE A 18 23.17 4.81 -13.56
N LEU A 19 22.68 5.65 -12.66
CA LEU A 19 22.08 5.19 -11.40
C LEU A 19 20.76 4.46 -11.61
N SER A 20 19.94 4.83 -12.62
CA SER A 20 18.64 4.20 -12.87
C SER A 20 18.76 2.75 -13.37
N LEU A 21 19.94 2.38 -13.89
CA LEU A 21 20.27 1.02 -14.31
C LEU A 21 20.69 0.11 -13.14
N LEU A 22 20.91 0.66 -11.95
CA LEU A 22 21.40 -0.10 -10.79
C LEU A 22 20.24 -0.71 -9.99
N PRO A 23 20.46 -1.87 -9.32
CA PRO A 23 19.60 -2.34 -8.25
C PRO A 23 19.46 -1.28 -7.15
N TRP A 24 18.31 -1.25 -6.48
CA TRP A 24 18.02 -0.23 -5.48
C TRP A 24 19.03 -0.18 -4.32
N GLN A 25 19.62 -1.32 -3.94
CA GLN A 25 20.66 -1.40 -2.91
C GLN A 25 21.91 -0.63 -3.33
N ASP A 26 22.29 -0.77 -4.60
CA ASP A 26 23.47 -0.12 -5.17
C ASP A 26 23.25 1.37 -5.36
N ILE A 27 22.03 1.79 -5.74
CA ILE A 27 21.64 3.20 -5.76
C ILE A 27 21.86 3.82 -4.38
N LEU A 28 21.33 3.20 -3.32
CA LEU A 28 21.51 3.67 -1.94
C LEU A 28 22.98 3.71 -1.54
N HIS A 29 23.74 2.66 -1.84
CA HIS A 29 25.16 2.63 -1.57
C HIS A 29 25.88 3.79 -2.26
N CYS A 30 25.61 4.06 -3.54
CA CYS A 30 26.14 5.20 -4.28
C CYS A 30 25.83 6.55 -3.62
N THR A 31 24.64 6.72 -3.03
CA THR A 31 24.31 7.96 -2.29
C THR A 31 25.15 8.17 -1.03
N SER A 32 25.68 7.09 -0.44
CA SER A 32 26.56 7.18 0.73
C SER A 32 28.01 7.53 0.37
N LEU A 33 28.43 7.26 -0.87
CA LEU A 33 29.82 7.42 -1.29
C LEU A 33 30.24 8.88 -1.48
N CYS A 34 29.37 9.72 -2.07
CA CYS A 34 29.70 11.13 -2.28
C CYS A 34 28.47 12.05 -2.39
N LYS A 35 28.71 13.35 -2.15
CA LYS A 35 27.67 14.39 -2.17
C LYS A 35 27.05 14.61 -3.55
N ALA A 36 27.81 14.41 -4.63
CA ALA A 36 27.31 14.60 -6.00
C ALA A 36 26.27 13.53 -6.38
N LEU A 37 26.58 12.25 -6.12
CA LEU A 37 25.64 11.15 -6.34
C LEU A 37 24.42 11.26 -5.42
N ARG A 38 24.63 11.65 -4.15
CA ARG A 38 23.52 11.96 -3.24
C ARG A 38 22.63 13.07 -3.78
N ARG A 39 23.20 14.15 -4.32
CA ARG A 39 22.43 15.24 -4.92
C ARG A 39 21.61 14.77 -6.11
N THR A 40 22.21 13.98 -7.01
CA THR A 40 21.53 13.38 -8.17
C THR A 40 20.31 12.57 -7.72
N TYR A 41 20.50 11.69 -6.73
CA TYR A 41 19.42 10.92 -6.12
C TYR A 41 18.30 11.82 -5.54
N MET A 42 18.65 12.83 -4.75
CA MET A 42 17.67 13.72 -4.09
C MET A 42 16.84 14.54 -5.09
N LEU A 43 17.38 14.81 -6.28
CA LEU A 43 16.68 15.57 -7.32
C LEU A 43 15.85 14.69 -8.26
N SER A 44 16.10 13.36 -8.26
CA SER A 44 15.41 12.43 -9.14
C SER A 44 14.26 11.71 -8.44
N SER A 45 13.03 11.98 -8.89
CA SER A 45 11.85 11.24 -8.43
C SER A 45 11.88 9.76 -8.85
N GLU A 46 12.53 9.45 -9.98
CA GLU A 46 12.66 8.08 -10.47
C GLU A 46 13.61 7.26 -9.59
N LEU A 47 14.78 7.78 -9.24
CA LEU A 47 15.73 7.07 -8.35
C LEU A 47 15.15 6.87 -6.95
N GLN A 48 14.42 7.87 -6.43
CA GLN A 48 13.68 7.75 -5.17
C GLN A 48 12.57 6.69 -5.27
N TYR A 49 11.83 6.68 -6.39
CA TYR A 49 10.77 5.69 -6.61
C TYR A 49 11.33 4.26 -6.65
N ILE A 50 12.37 4.00 -7.46
CA ILE A 50 13.00 2.67 -7.54
C ILE A 50 13.48 2.23 -6.16
N THR A 51 14.12 3.14 -5.42
CA THR A 51 14.67 2.86 -4.09
C THR A 51 13.60 2.55 -3.05
N GLU A 52 12.57 3.38 -2.95
CA GLU A 52 11.49 3.19 -1.97
C GLU A 52 10.61 1.99 -2.29
N LEU A 53 10.42 1.70 -3.58
CA LEU A 53 9.68 0.54 -4.04
C LEU A 53 10.43 -0.75 -3.71
N GLY A 54 11.74 -0.79 -4.03
CA GLY A 54 12.61 -1.93 -3.72
C GLY A 54 12.77 -2.17 -2.23
N GLY A 55 12.89 -1.11 -1.42
CA GLY A 55 12.95 -1.20 0.04
C GLY A 55 11.68 -1.78 0.67
N GLN A 56 10.53 -1.64 0.00
CA GLN A 56 9.25 -2.25 0.40
C GLN A 56 9.00 -3.62 -0.27
N GLN A 57 9.97 -4.16 -1.02
CA GLN A 57 9.86 -5.41 -1.77
C GLN A 57 8.67 -5.43 -2.75
N LEU A 58 8.34 -4.26 -3.31
CA LEU A 58 7.26 -4.10 -4.28
C LEU A 58 7.79 -4.17 -5.71
N LEU A 59 6.91 -4.54 -6.65
CA LEU A 59 7.22 -4.57 -8.07
C LEU A 59 6.73 -3.31 -8.79
N PRO A 60 7.48 -2.78 -9.77
CA PRO A 60 7.04 -1.63 -10.53
C PRO A 60 5.85 -2.01 -11.40
N VAL A 61 4.78 -1.21 -11.32
CA VAL A 61 3.66 -1.34 -12.24
C VAL A 61 3.99 -0.54 -13.49
N SER A 62 4.07 -1.22 -14.63
CA SER A 62 4.30 -0.58 -15.92
C SER A 62 3.00 0.11 -16.39
N ASP A 63 2.82 1.35 -15.94
CA ASP A 63 1.76 2.23 -16.46
C ASP A 63 2.42 3.47 -17.08
N GLY A 64 2.80 3.35 -18.36
CA GLY A 64 3.58 4.35 -19.11
C GLY A 64 2.99 5.76 -19.14
N HIS A 65 1.77 5.95 -18.64
CA HIS A 65 1.09 7.25 -18.60
C HIS A 65 1.33 8.06 -17.31
N ILE A 66 1.79 7.42 -16.22
CA ILE A 66 1.98 8.11 -14.92
C ILE A 66 3.46 8.46 -14.72
N SER A 67 3.74 9.75 -14.49
CA SER A 67 5.10 10.24 -14.21
C SER A 67 5.67 9.67 -12.90
N PHE A 68 7.00 9.49 -12.84
CA PHE A 68 7.67 8.98 -11.63
C PHE A 68 7.39 9.79 -10.37
N SER A 69 7.30 11.12 -10.48
CA SER A 69 6.91 11.98 -9.35
C SER A 69 5.53 11.60 -8.80
N LYS A 70 4.55 11.37 -9.68
CA LYS A 70 3.20 10.97 -9.27
C LYS A 70 3.19 9.55 -8.70
N ARG A 71 3.96 8.61 -9.29
CA ARG A 71 4.11 7.24 -8.76
C ARG A 71 4.75 7.22 -7.37
N LEU A 72 5.80 8.01 -7.17
CA LEU A 72 6.47 8.17 -5.87
C LEU A 72 5.51 8.73 -4.82
N GLN A 73 4.75 9.76 -5.17
CA GLN A 73 3.75 10.31 -4.26
C GLN A 73 2.70 9.25 -3.88
N LEU A 74 2.16 8.51 -4.86
CA LEU A 74 1.20 7.44 -4.61
C LEU A 74 1.78 6.34 -3.71
N LEU A 75 3.04 5.95 -3.92
CA LEU A 75 3.72 4.96 -3.08
C LEU A 75 3.82 5.43 -1.64
N ARG A 76 4.26 6.68 -1.41
CA ARG A 76 4.38 7.28 -0.08
C ARG A 76 3.01 7.45 0.59
N ASP A 77 2.00 7.88 -0.16
CA ASP A 77 0.62 8.02 0.33
C ASP A 77 0.05 6.67 0.78
N LYS A 78 0.30 5.60 0.00
CA LYS A 78 -0.11 4.23 0.33
C LYS A 78 0.62 3.68 1.56
N ALA A 79 1.94 3.85 1.62
CA ALA A 79 2.73 3.45 2.78
C ALA A 79 2.24 4.18 4.04
N HIS A 80 2.01 5.50 3.94
CA HIS A 80 1.48 6.31 5.04
C HIS A 80 0.08 5.88 5.47
N ALA A 81 -0.80 5.53 4.52
CA ALA A 81 -2.11 5.00 4.83
C ALA A 81 -2.02 3.65 5.58
N TRP A 82 -1.08 2.78 5.19
CA TRP A 82 -0.78 1.53 5.93
C TRP A 82 -0.38 1.78 7.37
N PHE A 83 0.53 2.73 7.60
CA PHE A 83 0.95 3.06 8.95
C PHE A 83 -0.14 3.73 9.80
N LYS A 84 -1.10 4.40 9.16
CA LYS A 84 -2.26 5.02 9.82
C LYS A 84 -3.47 4.08 9.93
N PHE A 85 -3.35 2.85 9.44
CA PHE A 85 -4.44 1.89 9.48
C PHE A 85 -4.69 1.46 10.94
N ASP A 86 -5.81 1.92 11.49
CA ASP A 86 -6.26 1.49 12.82
C ASP A 86 -7.08 0.21 12.68
N ILE A 87 -6.47 -0.92 13.05
CA ILE A 87 -7.11 -2.23 13.05
C ILE A 87 -8.32 -2.30 13.99
N HIS A 88 -8.43 -1.39 14.96
CA HIS A 88 -9.54 -1.32 15.90
C HIS A 88 -10.69 -0.43 15.40
N SER A 89 -10.48 0.32 14.31
CA SER A 89 -11.53 1.12 13.68
C SER A 89 -12.22 0.32 12.58
N PHE A 90 -13.25 -0.44 12.95
CA PHE A 90 -14.15 -1.10 12.01
C PHE A 90 -15.56 -0.52 12.05
N GLU A 91 -16.30 -0.70 10.96
CA GLU A 91 -17.72 -0.42 10.88
C GLU A 91 -18.45 -1.70 10.47
N VAL A 92 -19.54 -2.02 11.18
CA VAL A 92 -20.35 -3.19 10.89
C VAL A 92 -21.42 -2.79 9.88
N ILE A 93 -21.40 -3.44 8.71
CA ILE A 93 -22.42 -3.25 7.68
C ILE A 93 -23.35 -4.45 7.71
N PHE A 94 -24.66 -4.19 7.70
CA PHE A 94 -25.67 -5.24 7.66
C PHE A 94 -25.92 -5.69 6.22
N ILE A 95 -25.67 -6.97 5.97
CA ILE A 95 -25.97 -7.60 4.68
C ILE A 95 -27.44 -8.05 4.69
N PRO A 96 -28.22 -7.74 3.63
CA PRO A 96 -29.62 -8.17 3.55
C PRO A 96 -29.74 -9.69 3.66
N VAL A 97 -30.82 -10.16 4.28
CA VAL A 97 -31.00 -11.58 4.64
C VAL A 97 -30.87 -12.50 3.43
N GLN A 98 -31.34 -12.07 2.25
CA GLN A 98 -31.24 -12.84 1.01
C GLN A 98 -29.79 -13.14 0.56
N PHE A 99 -28.81 -12.35 1.02
CA PHE A 99 -27.39 -12.42 0.66
C PHE A 99 -26.51 -13.02 1.77
N ARG A 100 -27.09 -13.71 2.76
CA ARG A 100 -26.32 -14.29 3.89
C ARG A 100 -25.65 -15.64 3.60
N THR A 101 -26.11 -16.35 2.56
CA THR A 101 -25.59 -17.67 2.17
C THR A 101 -25.21 -17.63 0.70
N GLU A 102 -24.12 -18.32 0.36
CA GLU A 102 -23.69 -18.59 -1.02
C GLU A 102 -23.63 -17.32 -1.90
N THR A 103 -23.21 -16.21 -1.29
CA THR A 103 -23.14 -14.92 -1.95
C THR A 103 -21.70 -14.62 -2.35
N GLN A 104 -21.49 -14.32 -3.62
CA GLN A 104 -20.23 -13.82 -4.12
C GLN A 104 -20.08 -12.37 -3.70
N VAL A 105 -18.96 -12.03 -3.06
CA VAL A 105 -18.64 -10.67 -2.63
C VAL A 105 -17.42 -10.19 -3.40
N SER A 106 -17.53 -9.01 -4.00
CA SER A 106 -16.40 -8.31 -4.60
C SER A 106 -16.36 -6.88 -4.07
N ILE A 107 -15.16 -6.36 -3.87
CA ILE A 107 -14.97 -4.97 -3.47
C ILE A 107 -14.21 -4.26 -4.57
N VAL A 108 -14.78 -3.18 -5.07
CA VAL A 108 -14.14 -2.35 -6.07
C VAL A 108 -14.43 -0.89 -5.77
N ASN A 109 -13.37 -0.10 -5.71
CA ASN A 109 -13.45 1.35 -5.56
C ASN A 109 -14.35 1.79 -4.39
N GLY A 110 -14.20 1.17 -3.22
CA GLY A 110 -14.93 1.53 -2.00
C GLY A 110 -16.41 1.16 -2.03
N HIS A 111 -16.80 0.24 -2.92
CA HIS A 111 -18.13 -0.33 -2.98
C HIS A 111 -18.04 -1.83 -2.75
N ALA A 112 -18.93 -2.37 -1.94
CA ALA A 112 -19.13 -3.80 -1.84
C ALA A 112 -20.25 -4.19 -2.81
N CYS A 113 -19.95 -5.12 -3.70
CA CYS A 113 -20.92 -5.74 -4.59
C CYS A 113 -21.17 -7.15 -4.10
N LEU A 114 -22.44 -7.47 -3.87
CA LEU A 114 -22.90 -8.81 -3.52
C LEU A 114 -23.71 -9.34 -4.67
N TRP A 115 -23.42 -10.57 -5.06
CA TRP A 115 -24.13 -11.28 -6.12
C TRP A 115 -24.55 -12.65 -5.61
N LYS A 116 -25.80 -13.01 -5.85
CA LYS A 116 -26.32 -14.35 -5.54
C LYS A 116 -26.92 -14.98 -6.78
N GLU A 117 -26.31 -16.08 -7.19
CA GLU A 117 -26.63 -16.78 -8.44
C GLU A 117 -28.04 -17.40 -8.40
N ASP A 118 -28.42 -18.03 -7.29
CA ASP A 118 -29.72 -18.73 -7.16
C ASP A 118 -30.95 -17.84 -7.40
N ILE A 119 -30.83 -16.55 -7.08
CA ILE A 119 -31.92 -15.58 -7.19
C ILE A 119 -31.65 -14.53 -8.28
N ASP A 120 -30.57 -14.73 -9.07
CA ASP A 120 -30.11 -13.83 -10.12
C ASP A 120 -30.16 -12.34 -9.69
N SER A 121 -29.63 -12.07 -8.49
CA SER A 121 -29.78 -10.77 -7.85
C SER A 121 -28.45 -10.24 -7.34
N GLY A 122 -28.27 -8.94 -7.53
CA GLY A 122 -27.10 -8.21 -7.07
C GLY A 122 -27.47 -6.97 -6.28
N THR A 123 -26.65 -6.62 -5.29
CA THR A 123 -26.73 -5.34 -4.60
C THR A 123 -25.35 -4.71 -4.48
N ILE A 124 -25.30 -3.39 -4.63
CA ILE A 124 -24.09 -2.60 -4.44
C ILE A 124 -24.38 -1.62 -3.32
N PHE A 125 -23.48 -1.52 -2.35
CA PHE A 125 -23.55 -0.45 -1.36
C PHE A 125 -22.19 0.23 -1.17
N PRO A 126 -22.21 1.55 -0.94
CA PRO A 126 -21.00 2.30 -0.64
C PRO A 126 -20.45 1.88 0.72
N ILE A 127 -19.13 1.81 0.84
CA ILE A 127 -18.46 1.55 2.09
C ILE A 127 -18.12 2.91 2.71
N PRO A 128 -18.72 3.28 3.85
CA PRO A 128 -18.53 4.60 4.43
C PRO A 128 -17.05 4.81 4.76
N ARG A 129 -16.50 5.96 4.35
CA ARG A 129 -15.17 6.38 4.80
C ARG A 129 -15.34 7.21 6.06
N LYS A 130 -14.74 6.80 7.19
CA LYS A 130 -14.53 7.75 8.28
C LYS A 130 -13.60 8.87 7.80
N PRO A 131 -13.94 10.16 7.98
CA PRO A 131 -12.99 11.23 7.75
C PRO A 131 -11.86 11.12 8.79
N LEU A 132 -10.63 10.90 8.33
CA LEU A 132 -9.46 10.88 9.21
C LEU A 132 -9.22 12.28 9.81
N GLN A 133 -9.56 12.46 11.09
CA GLN A 133 -9.12 13.58 11.91
C GLN A 133 -8.21 13.03 13.02
N GLN A 134 -6.92 12.81 12.76
CA GLN A 134 -5.96 12.60 13.84
C GLN A 134 -4.49 12.76 13.39
N THR A 135 -3.73 13.48 14.20
CA THR A 135 -2.27 13.59 14.18
C THR A 135 -1.76 12.71 15.32
N ILE A 136 -0.94 11.70 15.02
CA ILE A 136 -0.43 10.76 16.02
C ILE A 136 1.10 10.85 16.05
N GLU A 137 1.64 10.99 17.26
CA GLU A 137 3.05 10.92 17.60
C GLU A 137 3.50 9.46 17.72
N ARG A 138 4.71 9.15 17.28
CA ARG A 138 5.17 7.77 17.06
C ARG A 138 5.82 7.17 18.31
N ASP A 139 5.60 5.87 18.52
CA ASP A 139 6.52 4.98 19.23
C ASP A 139 6.92 3.82 18.29
N PHE A 140 8.20 3.49 18.24
CA PHE A 140 8.84 2.58 17.27
C PHE A 140 9.39 1.31 17.93
N SER A 141 8.79 0.87 19.02
CA SER A 141 9.25 -0.35 19.71
C SER A 141 8.83 -1.62 18.92
N PRO A 142 9.74 -2.61 18.78
CA PRO A 142 9.47 -3.90 18.12
C PRO A 142 8.33 -4.71 18.76
N ASP A 143 7.98 -4.39 20.01
CA ASP A 143 6.90 -5.04 20.77
C ASP A 143 5.50 -4.52 20.42
N SER A 144 5.38 -3.54 19.51
CA SER A 144 4.10 -2.98 19.07
C SER A 144 3.35 -3.82 18.03
N LEU A 145 3.88 -4.99 17.65
CA LEU A 145 3.13 -5.96 16.86
C LEU A 145 1.93 -6.45 17.67
N CYS A 146 0.75 -5.93 17.32
CA CYS A 146 -0.52 -6.32 17.93
C CYS A 146 -0.64 -7.84 17.95
N SER A 147 -0.57 -8.41 19.14
CA SER A 147 -1.07 -9.76 19.37
C SER A 147 -2.56 -9.71 19.09
N ILE A 148 -3.04 -10.52 18.13
CA ILE A 148 -4.48 -10.76 17.96
C ILE A 148 -4.99 -11.18 19.35
N PRO A 149 -5.89 -10.41 19.98
CA PRO A 149 -6.32 -10.72 21.33
C PRO A 149 -6.88 -12.14 21.32
N LYS A 150 -6.25 -13.04 22.08
CA LYS A 150 -6.76 -14.41 22.34
C LYS A 150 -8.07 -14.40 23.18
N GLN A 151 -8.78 -13.27 23.21
CA GLN A 151 -10.00 -13.02 23.94
C GLN A 151 -11.05 -12.45 22.99
N THR A 152 -11.54 -13.30 22.10
CA THR A 152 -12.96 -13.32 21.78
C THR A 152 -13.26 -14.74 21.36
N GLN A 153 -13.55 -15.54 22.37
CA GLN A 153 -14.37 -16.74 22.25
C GLN A 153 -15.80 -16.26 21.93
N SER A 154 -15.97 -15.62 20.77
CA SER A 154 -17.25 -15.13 20.27
C SER A 154 -17.69 -16.08 19.16
N ASN A 155 -18.96 -16.45 19.18
CA ASN A 155 -19.58 -17.48 18.33
C ASN A 155 -19.61 -17.05 16.86
N PHE A 156 -18.46 -16.88 16.21
CA PHE A 156 -18.36 -16.18 14.95
C PHE A 156 -17.24 -16.79 14.10
N ASP A 157 -17.60 -17.36 12.96
CA ASP A 157 -16.65 -17.90 11.99
C ASP A 157 -16.30 -16.82 10.96
N VAL A 158 -14.99 -16.59 10.78
CA VAL A 158 -14.48 -15.73 9.70
C VAL A 158 -14.54 -16.54 8.41
N LEU A 159 -15.40 -16.12 7.47
CA LEU A 159 -15.61 -16.87 6.22
C LEU A 159 -14.71 -16.38 5.09
N ASN A 160 -14.43 -15.08 5.02
CA ASN A 160 -13.54 -14.53 3.99
C ASN A 160 -12.99 -13.14 4.35
N VAL A 161 -11.85 -12.78 3.75
CA VAL A 161 -11.25 -11.45 3.81
C VAL A 161 -11.08 -10.93 2.38
N HIS A 162 -11.74 -9.83 2.06
CA HIS A 162 -11.62 -9.18 0.76
C HIS A 162 -10.87 -7.85 0.92
N ILE A 163 -9.95 -7.57 -0.01
CA ILE A 163 -9.17 -6.34 -0.05
C ILE A 163 -9.50 -5.60 -1.35
N ASP A 164 -9.75 -4.29 -1.26
CA ASP A 164 -9.82 -3.43 -2.43
C ASP A 164 -8.40 -3.01 -2.85
N PRO A 165 -7.87 -3.46 -4.00
CA PRO A 165 -6.52 -3.07 -4.43
C PRO A 165 -6.44 -1.62 -4.93
N VAL A 166 -7.59 -0.99 -5.19
CA VAL A 166 -7.72 0.35 -5.79
C VAL A 166 -7.86 1.43 -4.72
N GLN A 167 -8.40 1.10 -3.56
CA GLN A 167 -8.48 2.02 -2.42
C GLN A 167 -7.47 1.67 -1.34
N ASN A 168 -6.96 2.70 -0.66
CA ASN A 168 -6.06 2.52 0.47
C ASN A 168 -6.75 1.65 1.54
N LEU A 169 -6.39 0.37 1.56
CA LEU A 169 -6.52 -0.55 2.70
C LEU A 169 -7.90 -0.62 3.30
N LEU A 170 -8.80 -1.09 2.46
CA LEU A 170 -10.08 -1.56 2.94
C LEU A 170 -10.06 -3.08 2.95
N ALA A 171 -10.08 -3.66 4.15
CA ALA A 171 -10.28 -5.08 4.37
C ALA A 171 -11.69 -5.30 4.94
N ILE A 172 -12.52 -6.07 4.25
CA ILE A 172 -13.81 -6.50 4.79
C ILE A 172 -13.67 -7.93 5.28
N VAL A 173 -14.00 -8.13 6.55
CA VAL A 173 -14.08 -9.45 7.18
C VAL A 173 -15.55 -9.86 7.21
N TYR A 174 -15.90 -10.95 6.53
CA TYR A 174 -17.23 -11.54 6.64
C TYR A 174 -17.28 -12.48 7.83
N ILE A 175 -18.24 -12.25 8.73
CA ILE A 175 -18.39 -13.01 9.96
C ILE A 175 -19.81 -13.55 10.04
N SER A 176 -19.98 -14.86 10.18
CA SER A 176 -21.29 -15.49 10.45
C SER A 176 -21.37 -15.99 11.88
N PRO A 177 -22.53 -15.91 12.56
CA PRO A 177 -22.70 -16.54 13.85
C PRO A 177 -22.47 -18.06 13.72
N GLY A 178 -21.50 -18.58 14.46
CA GLY A 178 -21.18 -20.00 14.54
C GLY A 178 -22.36 -20.77 15.11
N TRP A 179 -22.79 -21.80 14.40
CA TRP A 179 -23.86 -22.68 14.84
C TRP A 179 -23.29 -23.62 15.91
N LYS A 180 -23.87 -23.58 17.12
CA LYS A 180 -23.66 -24.63 18.14
C LYS A 180 -24.69 -25.73 17.95
#